data_AF-A0AAD4GVU9-F1
#
_entry.id   AF-A0AAD4GVU9-F1
#
_cell.length_a   1.000
_cell.length_b   1.000
_cell.length_c   1.000
_cell.angle_alpha   90.00
_cell.angle_beta   90.00
_cell.angle_gamma   90.00
#
_symmetry.space_group_name_H-M   'P 1'
#
loop_
_entity.id
_entity.type
_entity.pdbx_description
1 polymer ?
#
loop_
_entity_poly.entity_id
_entity_poly.type
_entity_poly.pdbx_seq_one_letter_code
_entity_poly.pdbx_strand_id
1 'polypeptide(L)'
;MQVFRLSLLSASLLTVSSMAKTTTVGLETAEGSRSMKAEINECYSIDEDEVFTVAVSQKCRFFVHEDCVGPNIVLDAGEHPSKDPVPVGSFVCYTGL
;
A
#
# COMPACT_ATOMS: atom_id res chain seq x y z
N MET A 1 -45.52 -3.79 -45.62
CA MET A 1 -45.41 -3.78 -44.14
C MET A 1 -43.94 -3.96 -43.79
N GLN A 2 -43.24 -2.90 -43.41
CA GLN A 2 -41.83 -2.95 -43.02
C GLN A 2 -41.73 -2.32 -41.64
N VAL A 3 -41.56 -3.16 -40.62
CA VAL A 3 -41.48 -2.78 -39.21
C VAL A 3 -40.03 -2.40 -38.89
N PHE A 4 -39.74 -1.09 -38.88
CA PHE A 4 -38.50 -0.55 -38.33
C PHE A 4 -38.55 -0.63 -36.80
N ARG A 5 -37.79 -1.55 -36.20
CA ARG A 5 -37.56 -1.62 -34.76
C ARG A 5 -36.25 -0.87 -34.45
N LEU A 6 -36.35 0.40 -34.09
CA LEU A 6 -35.24 1.15 -33.50
C LEU A 6 -35.01 0.64 -32.07
N SER A 7 -34.04 -0.25 -31.91
CA SER A 7 -33.58 -0.72 -30.61
C SER A 7 -32.78 0.40 -29.93
N LEU A 8 -33.35 1.01 -28.90
CA LEU A 8 -32.70 1.98 -28.02
C LEU A 8 -31.62 1.26 -27.20
N LEU A 9 -30.35 1.35 -27.63
CA LEU A 9 -29.21 0.93 -26.81
C LEU A 9 -28.83 2.08 -25.85
N SER A 10 -29.41 2.05 -24.65
CA SER A 10 -28.95 2.87 -23.52
C SER A 10 -27.82 2.13 -22.82
N ALA A 11 -26.57 2.36 -23.26
CA ALA A 11 -25.38 1.84 -22.58
C ALA A 11 -25.03 2.75 -21.38
N SER A 12 -25.66 2.48 -20.24
CA SER A 12 -25.30 3.09 -18.97
C SER A 12 -23.95 2.51 -18.50
N LEU A 13 -22.85 3.21 -18.76
CA LEU A 13 -21.56 2.87 -18.13
C LEU A 13 -21.64 3.21 -16.64
N LEU A 14 -21.86 2.19 -15.81
CA LEU A 14 -21.64 2.26 -14.38
C LEU A 14 -20.13 2.28 -14.14
N THR A 15 -19.54 3.46 -14.00
CA THR A 15 -18.19 3.61 -13.45
C THR A 15 -18.25 3.23 -11.97
N VAL A 16 -17.86 2.00 -11.65
CA VAL A 16 -17.65 1.58 -10.26
C VAL A 16 -16.42 2.33 -9.77
N SER A 17 -16.62 3.37 -8.97
CA SER A 17 -15.54 4.02 -8.23
C SER A 17 -15.10 3.04 -7.13
N SER A 18 -13.98 2.34 -7.33
CA SER A 18 -13.35 1.59 -6.23
C SER A 18 -12.81 2.60 -5.23
N MET A 19 -13.39 2.64 -4.03
CA MET A 19 -12.85 3.46 -2.95
C MET A 19 -11.53 2.85 -2.51
N ALA A 20 -10.41 3.56 -2.73
CA ALA A 20 -9.10 3.11 -2.29
C ALA A 20 -9.11 2.96 -0.76
N LYS A 21 -8.85 1.75 -0.28
CA LYS A 21 -8.77 1.49 1.16
C LYS A 21 -7.37 1.89 1.62
N THR A 22 -7.27 2.81 2.57
CA THR A 22 -5.98 3.27 3.11
C THR A 22 -5.66 2.60 4.45
N THR A 23 -4.38 2.44 4.75
CA THR A 23 -3.83 2.01 6.05
C THR A 23 -2.80 3.03 6.55
N THR A 24 -2.42 2.92 7.82
CA THR A 24 -1.35 3.74 8.43
C THR A 24 -0.09 2.91 8.60
N VAL A 25 1.06 3.50 8.24
CA VAL A 25 2.41 2.97 8.50
C VAL A 25 3.20 4.02 9.28
N GLY A 26 3.77 3.62 10.41
CA GLY A 26 4.67 4.41 11.22
C GLY A 26 6.11 3.98 10.99
N LEU A 27 7.02 4.95 10.92
CA LEU A 27 8.46 4.75 10.81
C LEU A 27 9.14 5.57 11.91
N GLU A 28 10.13 4.96 12.55
CA GLU A 28 11.03 5.63 13.47
C GLU A 28 12.46 5.53 12.95
N THR A 29 13.09 6.69 12.80
CA THR A 29 14.48 6.85 12.37
C THR A 29 15.25 7.65 13.42
N ALA A 30 16.55 7.85 13.21
CA ALA A 30 17.36 8.72 14.06
C ALA A 30 16.86 10.19 14.09
N GLU A 31 16.16 10.62 13.05
CA GLU A 31 15.61 11.99 12.93
C GLU A 31 14.26 12.14 13.66
N GLY A 32 13.61 11.03 14.00
CA GLY A 32 12.37 10.99 14.75
C GLY A 32 11.33 10.02 14.19
N SER A 33 10.13 10.09 14.74
CA SER A 33 9.02 9.20 14.38
C SER A 33 7.99 9.92 13.50
N ARG A 34 7.57 9.30 12.40
CA ARG A 34 6.52 9.82 11.50
C ARG A 34 5.55 8.74 11.09
N SER A 35 4.33 9.14 10.76
CA SER A 35 3.29 8.25 10.24
C SER A 35 2.81 8.72 8.88
N MET A 36 2.50 7.78 8.00
CA MET A 36 1.98 8.03 6.67
C MET A 36 0.76 7.16 6.39
N LYS A 37 -0.13 7.68 5.54
CA LYS A 37 -1.25 6.90 4.99
C LYS A 37 -0.81 6.29 3.67
N ALA A 38 -1.03 4.99 3.53
CA ALA A 38 -0.74 4.23 2.32
C ALA A 38 -2.00 3.55 1.82
N GLU A 39 -2.23 3.58 0.51
CA GLU A 39 -3.26 2.81 -0.16
C GLU A 39 -2.89 1.33 -0.12
N ILE A 40 -3.90 0.50 0.17
CA ILE A 40 -3.75 -0.94 0.21
C ILE A 40 -3.57 -1.47 -1.22
N ASN A 41 -2.66 -2.41 -1.39
CA ASN A 41 -2.20 -3.02 -2.64
C ASN A 41 -1.42 -2.07 -3.59
N GLU A 42 -1.08 -0.87 -3.15
CA GLU A 42 -0.21 0.05 -3.89
C GLU A 42 1.21 0.05 -3.29
N CYS A 43 2.21 0.23 -4.15
CA CYS A 43 3.61 0.31 -3.73
C CYS A 43 3.97 1.76 -3.36
N TYR A 44 4.62 1.93 -2.21
CA TYR A 44 5.09 3.21 -1.71
C TYR A 44 6.61 3.21 -1.55
N SER A 45 7.29 4.06 -2.31
CA SER A 45 8.72 4.33 -2.13
C SER A 45 8.94 5.38 -1.04
N ILE A 46 9.89 5.11 -0.15
CA ILE A 46 10.21 5.97 1.00
C ILE A 46 11.71 6.22 1.18
N ASP A 47 12.57 5.36 0.61
CA ASP A 47 14.04 5.47 0.59
C ASP A 47 14.66 5.96 1.92
N GLU A 48 14.48 5.16 2.96
CA GLU A 48 15.01 5.43 4.31
C GLU A 48 16.16 4.47 4.64
N ASP A 49 17.37 5.01 4.85
CA ASP A 49 18.57 4.21 5.10
C ASP A 49 18.62 3.59 6.52
N GLU A 50 18.08 4.29 7.52
CA GLU A 50 18.21 3.92 8.93
C GLU A 50 16.85 3.89 9.66
N VAL A 51 16.10 2.81 9.46
CA VAL A 51 14.83 2.57 10.16
C VAL A 51 15.06 1.66 11.37
N PHE A 52 14.65 2.12 12.55
CA PHE A 52 14.74 1.37 13.81
C PHE A 52 13.45 0.64 14.14
N THR A 53 12.31 1.28 13.91
CA THR A 53 11.00 0.70 14.22
C THR A 53 10.03 0.95 13.09
N VAL A 54 9.27 -0.09 12.77
CA VAL A 54 8.14 -0.01 11.82
C VAL A 54 6.86 -0.40 12.55
N ALA A 55 5.84 0.43 12.45
CA ALA A 55 4.52 0.16 13.02
C ALA A 55 3.47 0.05 11.90
N VAL A 56 2.79 -1.08 11.80
CA VAL A 56 1.81 -1.31 10.73
C VAL A 56 0.46 -1.74 11.28
N SER A 57 -0.62 -1.10 10.80
CA SER A 57 -2.00 -1.44 11.21
C SER A 57 -2.58 -2.64 10.46
N GLN A 58 -1.90 -3.12 9.43
CA GLN A 58 -2.28 -4.26 8.58
C GLN A 58 -1.01 -5.04 8.21
N LYS A 59 -1.18 -6.23 7.62
CA LYS A 59 -0.04 -6.96 7.05
C LYS A 59 0.60 -6.15 5.92
N CYS A 60 1.90 -5.90 6.01
CA CYS A 60 2.65 -5.19 4.98
C CYS A 60 3.92 -5.95 4.61
N ARG A 61 4.39 -5.76 3.38
CA ARG A 61 5.67 -6.25 2.89
C ARG A 61 6.59 -5.07 2.67
N PHE A 62 7.76 -5.10 3.27
CA PHE A 62 8.81 -4.08 3.16
C PHE A 62 9.95 -4.61 2.30
N PHE A 63 10.52 -3.73 1.49
CA PHE A 63 11.61 -4.01 0.57
C PHE A 63 12.79 -3.12 0.87
N VAL A 64 13.99 -3.66 0.65
CA VAL A 64 15.23 -2.89 0.78
C VAL A 64 15.35 -1.85 -0.33
N HIS A 65 14.87 -2.13 -1.54
CA HIS A 65 14.91 -1.20 -2.67
C HIS A 65 13.57 -0.50 -2.88
N GLU A 66 13.58 0.55 -3.69
CA GLU A 66 12.38 1.23 -4.19
C GLU A 66 11.53 0.31 -5.09
N ASP A 67 10.34 0.77 -5.48
CA ASP A 67 9.44 0.11 -6.45
C ASP A 67 9.00 -1.32 -6.09
N CYS A 68 9.10 -1.70 -4.82
CA CYS A 68 8.68 -3.00 -4.29
C CYS A 68 9.38 -4.19 -4.96
N VAL A 69 10.69 -4.09 -5.19
CA VAL A 69 11.50 -5.15 -5.80
C VAL A 69 12.63 -5.65 -4.90
N GLY A 70 13.05 -6.90 -5.14
CA GLY A 70 14.23 -7.48 -4.49
C GLY A 70 13.99 -8.01 -3.07
N PRO A 71 15.02 -7.99 -2.20
CA PRO A 71 14.95 -8.52 -0.84
C PRO A 71 13.84 -7.85 -0.04
N ASN A 72 13.05 -8.68 0.67
CA ASN A 72 11.87 -8.21 1.37
C ASN A 72 11.51 -9.07 2.58
N ILE A 73 10.69 -8.50 3.44
CA ILE A 73 10.11 -9.16 4.60
C ILE A 73 8.63 -8.83 4.72
N VAL A 74 7.84 -9.78 5.22
CA VAL A 74 6.42 -9.56 5.52
C VAL A 74 6.28 -9.38 7.03
N LEU A 75 5.63 -8.30 7.43
CA LEU A 75 5.33 -7.94 8.80
C LEU A 75 3.81 -8.00 9.02
N ASP A 76 3.38 -8.69 10.06
CA ASP A 76 2.00 -8.67 10.53
C ASP A 76 1.68 -7.35 11.23
N ALA A 77 0.39 -7.08 11.50
CA ALA A 77 -0.01 -5.88 12.22
C ALA A 77 0.64 -5.81 13.61
N GLY A 78 1.24 -4.66 13.94
CA GLY A 78 1.98 -4.44 15.18
C GLY A 78 3.20 -3.55 15.00
N GLU A 79 3.99 -3.45 16.06
CA GLU A 79 5.28 -2.75 16.09
C GLU A 79 6.42 -3.75 15.96
N HIS A 80 7.39 -3.40 15.12
CA HIS A 80 8.55 -4.25 14.79
C HIS A 80 9.83 -3.45 15.00
N PRO A 81 10.39 -3.44 16.23
CA PRO A 81 11.65 -2.80 16.51
C PRO A 81 12.83 -3.68 16.09
N SER A 82 13.90 -3.04 15.63
CA SER A 82 15.19 -3.66 15.35
C SER A 82 16.29 -3.04 16.22
N LYS A 83 17.22 -3.87 16.68
CA LYS A 83 18.39 -3.39 17.44
C LYS A 83 19.37 -2.63 16.53
N ASP A 84 19.54 -3.14 15.31
CA ASP A 84 20.41 -2.56 14.29
C ASP A 84 19.52 -1.92 13.22
N PRO A 85 19.79 -0.67 12.78
CA PRO A 85 18.96 0.00 11.79
C PRO A 85 18.96 -0.76 10.47
N VAL A 86 17.81 -0.77 9.80
CA VAL A 86 17.63 -1.45 8.51
C VAL A 86 17.22 -0.46 7.42
N PRO A 87 17.75 -0.61 6.20
CA PRO A 87 17.31 0.17 5.06
C PRO A 87 15.94 -0.29 4.57
N VAL A 88 15.09 0.66 4.22
CA VAL A 88 13.75 0.45 3.70
C VAL A 88 13.50 1.37 2.51
N GLY A 89 13.56 0.81 1.31
CA GLY A 89 13.32 1.55 0.08
C GLY A 89 11.85 1.70 -0.25
N SER A 90 11.04 0.65 -0.02
CA SER A 90 9.61 0.69 -0.34
C SER A 90 8.78 -0.32 0.45
N PHE A 91 7.45 -0.16 0.41
CA PHE A 91 6.52 -1.11 1.02
C PHE A 91 5.17 -1.19 0.30
N VAL A 92 4.47 -2.29 0.52
CA VAL A 92 3.07 -2.49 0.11
C VAL A 92 2.30 -3.13 1.26
N CYS A 93 1.10 -2.64 1.52
CA CYS A 93 0.23 -3.19 2.56
C CYS A 93 -0.97 -3.91 1.95
N TYR A 94 -1.45 -4.94 2.63
CA TYR A 94 -2.54 -5.80 2.15
C TYR A 94 -3.72 -5.74 3.09
N THR A 95 -4.92 -5.98 2.56
CA THR A 95 -6.10 -6.17 3.40
C THR A 95 -5.96 -7.49 4.15
N GLY A 96 -6.06 -7.47 5.48
CA GLY A 96 -6.15 -8.71 6.26
C GLY A 96 -7.26 -9.62 5.72
N LEU A 97 -6.93 -10.90 5.51
CA LEU A 97 -7.90 -12.00 5.31
C LEU A 97 -8.61 -12.32 6.62
#